data_AF-A0A7G8Q2K0-F1
#
_entry.id   AF-A0A7G8Q2K0-F1
#
_cell.length_a   1.000
_cell.length_b   1.000
_cell.length_c   1.000
_cell.angle_alpha   90.00
_cell.angle_beta   90.00
_cell.angle_gamma   90.00
#
_symmetry.space_group_name_H-M   'P 1'
#
loop_
_entity.id
_entity.type
_entity.pdbx_description
1 polymer ?
#
loop_
_entity_poly.entity_id
_entity_poly.type
_entity_poly.pdbx_seq_one_letter_code
_entity_poly.pdbx_strand_id
1 'polypeptide(L)'
;MKLIRYLAPLGAVLMAACSTFSVSNQWKDPAWPGPPATNVLVLGITKSDTYRHVFEDTFVAQLQGEGLKAEQSYQQIPAGASSEKLSDVVKATGAQVILTTRLQRVEQKLNVTPSGPAFGGFYGWYGGAWASTPDVTQYDQVTLETTVWDVNTQKVIWSVTTESVGTNNIPQTTQDLAKTLIPKLKADGIIR
;
A
#
# COMPACT_ATOMS: atom_id res chain seq x y z
N MET A 1 -29.45 -39.75 -36.86
CA MET A 1 -28.65 -39.58 -35.63
C MET A 1 -28.19 -38.13 -35.54
N LYS A 2 -28.76 -37.35 -34.62
CA LYS A 2 -28.43 -35.93 -34.41
C LYS A 2 -27.24 -35.85 -33.43
N LEU A 3 -26.09 -35.38 -33.89
CA LEU A 3 -24.92 -35.11 -33.04
C LEU A 3 -24.95 -33.64 -32.63
N ILE A 4 -25.39 -33.39 -31.41
CA ILE A 4 -25.31 -32.09 -30.74
C ILE A 4 -23.85 -31.88 -30.32
N ARG A 5 -23.15 -30.96 -30.98
CA ARG A 5 -21.82 -30.48 -30.57
C ARG A 5 -22.01 -29.42 -29.49
N TYR A 6 -21.76 -29.80 -28.24
CA TYR A 6 -21.62 -28.85 -27.14
C TYR A 6 -20.31 -28.08 -27.30
N LEU A 7 -20.40 -26.82 -27.70
CA LEU A 7 -19.31 -25.84 -27.56
C LEU A 7 -19.33 -25.33 -26.11
N ALA A 8 -18.43 -25.87 -25.28
CA ALA A 8 -18.20 -25.39 -23.92
C ALA A 8 -17.49 -24.01 -23.97
N PRO A 9 -17.97 -22.97 -23.29
CA PRO A 9 -17.24 -21.70 -23.22
C PRO A 9 -16.05 -21.87 -22.28
N LEU A 10 -14.86 -21.64 -22.83
CA LEU A 10 -13.58 -21.60 -22.11
C LEU A 10 -13.57 -20.35 -21.21
N GLY A 11 -13.95 -20.51 -19.95
CA GLY A 11 -13.88 -19.45 -18.94
C GLY A 11 -12.43 -19.10 -18.63
N ALA A 12 -11.97 -17.94 -19.11
CA ALA A 12 -10.68 -17.38 -18.74
C ALA A 12 -10.74 -16.93 -17.27
N VAL A 13 -10.19 -17.74 -16.37
CA VAL A 13 -9.95 -17.36 -14.98
C VAL A 13 -8.75 -16.42 -14.96
N LEU A 14 -9.00 -15.11 -14.96
CA LEU A 14 -7.99 -14.09 -14.68
C LEU A 14 -7.63 -14.18 -13.19
N MET A 15 -6.54 -14.87 -12.87
CA MET A 15 -5.93 -14.79 -11.54
C MET A 15 -5.28 -13.42 -11.39
N ALA A 16 -6.04 -12.45 -10.90
CA ALA A 16 -5.49 -11.21 -10.38
C ALA A 16 -4.64 -11.55 -9.15
N ALA A 17 -3.31 -11.52 -9.30
CA ALA A 17 -2.39 -11.66 -8.18
C ALA A 17 -2.57 -10.47 -7.23
N CYS A 18 -3.27 -10.69 -6.13
CA CYS A 18 -3.39 -9.72 -5.04
C CYS A 18 -2.07 -9.69 -4.25
N SER A 19 -1.14 -8.79 -4.59
CA SER A 19 -0.24 -8.25 -3.57
C SER A 19 -1.04 -7.31 -2.68
N THR A 20 -1.76 -7.86 -1.71
CA THR A 20 -2.53 -7.07 -0.75
C THR A 20 -1.60 -6.54 0.33
N PHE A 21 -1.63 -5.23 0.57
CA PHE A 21 -1.03 -4.65 1.77
C PHE A 21 -1.80 -5.13 3.00
N SER A 22 -1.11 -5.70 3.98
CA SER A 22 -1.72 -5.96 5.29
C SER A 22 -1.67 -4.70 6.14
N VAL A 23 -2.73 -4.43 6.91
CA VAL A 23 -2.73 -3.35 7.90
C VAL A 23 -2.26 -3.92 9.23
N SER A 24 -1.14 -3.42 9.75
CA SER A 24 -0.60 -3.85 11.05
C SER A 24 -0.99 -2.91 12.20
N ASN A 25 -1.31 -1.66 11.91
CA ASN A 25 -1.81 -0.70 12.89
C ASN A 25 -2.70 0.35 12.24
N GLN A 26 -3.73 0.83 12.96
CA GLN A 26 -4.63 1.88 12.49
C GLN A 26 -5.10 2.72 13.68
N TRP A 27 -5.17 4.03 13.49
CA TRP A 27 -5.65 4.97 14.48
C TRP A 27 -6.38 6.14 13.82
N LYS A 28 -7.45 6.60 14.46
CA LYS A 28 -8.22 7.79 14.10
C LYS A 28 -8.38 8.66 15.34
N ASP A 29 -8.30 9.98 15.16
CA ASP A 29 -8.61 10.92 16.23
C ASP A 29 -10.11 10.89 16.55
N PRO A 30 -10.52 10.46 17.77
CA PRO A 30 -11.93 10.43 18.17
C PRO A 30 -12.52 11.84 18.36
N ALA A 31 -11.68 12.86 18.52
CA ALA A 31 -12.10 14.24 18.72
C ALA A 31 -12.15 15.04 17.41
N TRP A 32 -11.79 14.45 16.26
CA TRP A 32 -11.83 15.17 14.99
C TRP A 32 -13.28 15.45 14.58
N PRO A 33 -13.68 16.73 14.51
CA PRO A 33 -15.08 17.12 14.37
C PRO A 33 -15.54 17.23 12.91
N GLY A 34 -14.60 17.15 11.97
CA GLY A 34 -14.79 17.58 10.59
C GLY A 34 -15.71 16.65 9.80
N PRO A 35 -16.51 17.18 8.88
CA PRO A 35 -17.10 16.34 7.85
C PRO A 35 -15.98 15.69 7.02
N PRO A 36 -16.23 14.53 6.38
CA PRO A 36 -15.25 13.89 5.51
C PRO A 36 -14.70 14.85 4.46
N ALA A 37 -13.39 14.89 4.32
CA ALA A 37 -12.72 15.80 3.40
C ALA A 37 -13.07 15.50 1.94
N THR A 38 -13.12 16.56 1.14
CA THR A 38 -13.41 16.51 -0.31
C THR A 38 -12.24 17.02 -1.14
N ASN A 39 -11.26 17.69 -0.51
CA ASN A 39 -10.04 18.18 -1.15
C ASN A 39 -8.80 17.67 -0.41
N VAL A 40 -7.95 16.94 -1.11
CA VAL A 40 -6.81 16.20 -0.54
C VAL A 40 -5.51 16.60 -1.23
N LEU A 41 -4.52 17.05 -0.46
CA LEU A 41 -3.15 17.15 -0.96
C LEU A 41 -2.43 15.82 -0.74
N VAL A 42 -1.89 15.22 -1.80
CA VAL A 42 -1.15 13.95 -1.71
C VAL A 42 0.35 14.23 -1.69
N LEU A 43 1.06 13.68 -0.71
CA LEU A 43 2.48 13.91 -0.51
C LEU A 43 3.24 12.62 -0.23
N GLY A 44 4.12 12.24 -1.15
CA GLY A 44 5.01 11.09 -1.01
C GLY A 44 6.36 11.49 -0.44
N ILE A 45 6.78 10.89 0.68
CA ILE A 45 8.09 11.15 1.30
C ILE A 45 9.06 10.05 0.89
N THR A 46 9.90 10.35 -0.10
CA THR A 46 10.94 9.45 -0.62
C THR A 46 12.14 10.23 -1.14
N LYS A 47 13.30 9.58 -1.22
CA LYS A 47 14.52 10.13 -1.83
C LYS A 47 14.48 10.07 -3.37
N SER A 48 13.64 9.22 -3.94
CA SER A 48 13.50 9.06 -5.39
C SER A 48 12.39 9.96 -5.90
N ASP A 49 12.76 11.02 -6.62
CA ASP A 49 11.80 11.95 -7.22
C ASP A 49 10.86 11.21 -8.19
N THR A 50 11.39 10.31 -9.02
CA THR A 50 10.59 9.44 -9.89
C THR A 50 9.53 8.65 -9.12
N TYR A 51 9.89 8.04 -7.99
CA TYR A 51 8.92 7.27 -7.19
C TYR A 51 7.92 8.17 -6.49
N ARG A 52 8.31 9.39 -6.11
CA ARG A 52 7.39 10.40 -5.59
C ARG A 52 6.33 10.77 -6.62
N HIS A 53 6.75 11.05 -7.86
CA HIS A 53 5.85 11.37 -8.96
C HIS A 53 4.86 10.23 -9.21
N VAL A 54 5.35 9.00 -9.41
CA VAL A 54 4.50 7.81 -9.61
C VAL A 54 3.52 7.62 -8.47
N PHE A 55 3.99 7.79 -7.22
CA PHE A 55 3.16 7.67 -6.03
C PHE A 55 2.02 8.69 -6.05
N GLU A 56 2.36 9.98 -6.14
CA GLU A 56 1.39 11.07 -6.03
C GLU A 56 0.42 11.07 -7.21
N ASP A 57 0.88 10.81 -8.43
CA ASP A 57 0.03 10.70 -9.63
C ASP A 57 -1.01 9.60 -9.50
N THR A 58 -0.58 8.42 -9.04
CA THR A 58 -1.48 7.27 -8.92
C THR A 58 -2.54 7.52 -7.85
N PHE A 59 -2.15 8.05 -6.69
CA PHE A 59 -3.10 8.36 -5.61
C PHE A 59 -4.07 9.46 -6.01
N VAL A 60 -3.58 10.53 -6.64
CA VAL A 60 -4.44 11.61 -7.14
C VAL A 60 -5.44 11.08 -8.16
N ALA A 61 -4.99 10.28 -9.13
CA ALA A 61 -5.89 9.70 -10.13
C ALA A 61 -6.97 8.82 -9.50
N GLN A 62 -6.63 8.00 -8.50
CA GLN A 62 -7.62 7.15 -7.81
C GLN A 62 -8.58 7.97 -6.94
N LEU A 63 -8.09 8.97 -6.19
CA LEU A 63 -8.95 9.86 -5.41
C LEU A 63 -9.90 10.67 -6.29
N GLN A 64 -9.43 11.16 -7.44
CA GLN A 64 -10.25 11.86 -8.43
C GLN A 64 -11.29 10.92 -9.07
N GLY A 65 -10.91 9.68 -9.36
CA GLY A 65 -11.86 8.64 -9.82
C GLY A 65 -12.98 8.35 -8.81
N GLU A 66 -12.70 8.58 -7.53
CA GLU A 66 -13.66 8.48 -6.42
C GLU A 66 -14.45 9.78 -6.15
N GLY A 67 -14.30 10.80 -7.00
CA GLY A 67 -15.05 12.05 -6.94
C GLY A 67 -14.52 13.08 -5.92
N LEU A 68 -13.26 12.96 -5.52
CA LEU A 68 -12.56 13.93 -4.69
C LEU A 68 -11.74 14.91 -5.55
N LYS A 69 -11.52 16.12 -5.03
CA LYS A 69 -10.44 16.98 -5.52
C LYS A 69 -9.14 16.49 -4.89
N ALA A 70 -8.13 16.24 -5.70
CA ALA A 70 -6.83 15.83 -5.22
C ALA A 70 -5.72 16.45 -6.05
N GLU A 71 -4.64 16.85 -5.40
CA GLU A 71 -3.48 17.50 -6.02
C GLU A 71 -2.18 16.85 -5.55
N GLN A 72 -1.20 16.80 -6.46
CA GLN A 72 0.15 16.31 -6.17
C GLN A 72 0.98 17.43 -5.52
N SER A 73 1.62 17.12 -4.39
CA SER A 73 2.52 18.04 -3.70
C SER A 73 3.75 18.43 -4.54
N TYR A 74 4.27 17.53 -5.40
CA TYR A 74 5.51 17.78 -6.15
C TYR A 74 5.40 18.95 -7.12
N GLN A 75 4.19 19.34 -7.54
CA GLN A 75 4.01 20.46 -8.47
C GLN A 75 4.41 21.80 -7.84
N GLN A 76 4.38 21.88 -6.51
CA GLN A 76 4.62 23.12 -5.77
C GLN A 76 5.74 22.97 -4.72
N ILE A 77 6.06 21.74 -4.32
CA ILE A 77 7.03 21.44 -3.25
C ILE A 77 8.15 20.58 -3.83
N PRO A 78 9.37 21.10 -4.01
CA PRO A 78 10.50 20.27 -4.41
C PRO A 78 10.84 19.27 -3.30
N ALA A 79 11.43 18.14 -3.69
CA ALA A 79 11.88 17.14 -2.72
C ALA A 79 12.88 17.78 -1.73
N GLY A 80 12.68 17.55 -0.43
CA GLY A 80 13.54 18.10 0.63
C GLY A 80 13.34 19.60 0.92
N ALA A 81 12.24 20.21 0.46
CA ALA A 81 11.87 21.58 0.84
C ALA A 81 11.75 21.75 2.36
N SER A 82 11.99 22.98 2.85
CA SER A 82 11.78 23.33 4.26
C SER A 82 10.30 23.32 4.64
N SER A 83 10.03 23.16 5.94
CA SER A 83 8.67 23.17 6.49
C SER A 83 7.93 24.50 6.26
N GLU A 84 8.63 25.63 6.11
CA GLU A 84 7.96 26.92 5.85
C GLU A 84 7.25 26.92 4.49
N LYS A 85 7.89 26.38 3.44
CA LYS A 85 7.32 26.31 2.09
C LYS A 85 6.08 25.42 2.01
N LEU A 86 5.98 24.42 2.88
CA LEU A 86 4.81 23.53 2.94
C LEU A 86 3.56 24.31 3.34
N SER A 87 3.68 25.27 4.26
CA SER A 87 2.53 26.03 4.78
C SER A 87 1.91 26.95 3.72
N ASP A 88 2.73 27.58 2.88
CA ASP A 88 2.26 28.48 1.83
C ASP A 88 1.60 27.70 0.69
N VAL A 89 2.17 26.56 0.32
CA VAL A 89 1.61 25.67 -0.71
C VAL A 89 0.25 25.11 -0.28
N VAL A 90 0.14 24.65 0.96
CA VAL A 90 -1.12 24.10 1.49
C VAL A 90 -2.24 25.14 1.49
N LYS A 91 -1.92 26.41 1.74
CA LYS A 91 -2.89 27.51 1.63
C LYS A 91 -3.30 27.78 0.18
N ALA A 92 -2.37 27.61 -0.77
CA ALA A 92 -2.63 27.84 -2.20
C ALA A 92 -3.50 26.74 -2.84
N THR A 93 -3.36 25.49 -2.40
CA THR A 93 -4.13 24.34 -2.95
C THR A 93 -5.57 24.28 -2.45
N GLY A 94 -5.87 24.96 -1.34
CA GLY A 94 -7.18 24.86 -0.67
C GLY A 94 -7.50 23.46 -0.16
N ALA A 95 -6.47 22.62 0.04
CA ALA A 95 -6.62 21.28 0.58
C ALA A 95 -7.18 21.34 2.01
N GLN A 96 -8.11 20.43 2.32
CA GLN A 96 -8.67 20.29 3.67
C GLN A 96 -7.81 19.37 4.52
N VAL A 97 -7.23 18.36 3.87
CA VAL A 97 -6.36 17.38 4.48
C VAL A 97 -5.12 17.13 3.63
N ILE A 98 -4.03 16.73 4.28
CA ILE A 98 -2.81 16.27 3.63
C ILE A 98 -2.67 14.78 3.88
N LEU A 99 -2.71 13.97 2.82
CA LEU A 99 -2.40 12.55 2.86
C LEU A 99 -0.91 12.36 2.59
N THR A 100 -0.18 11.88 3.59
CA THR A 100 1.26 11.70 3.51
C THR A 100 1.63 10.24 3.69
N THR A 101 2.46 9.69 2.81
CA THR A 101 3.01 8.33 2.98
C THR A 101 4.53 8.35 2.99
N ARG A 102 5.13 7.59 3.91
CA ARG A 102 6.59 7.42 3.99
C ARG A 102 6.98 5.96 4.20
N LEU A 103 8.17 5.63 3.73
CA LEU A 103 8.83 4.37 4.07
C LEU A 103 9.26 4.41 5.54
N GLN A 104 8.71 3.49 6.34
CA GLN A 104 9.03 3.38 7.76
C GLN A 104 10.15 2.36 8.00
N ARG A 105 10.11 1.23 7.29
CA ARG A 105 11.08 0.13 7.45
C ARG A 105 11.19 -0.71 6.20
N VAL A 106 12.38 -1.25 5.94
CA VAL A 106 12.62 -2.40 5.05
C VAL A 106 13.36 -3.44 5.87
N GLU A 107 12.86 -4.68 5.90
CA GLU A 107 13.43 -5.77 6.67
C GLU A 107 13.51 -7.04 5.84
N GLN A 108 14.70 -7.61 5.71
CA GLN A 108 14.91 -8.87 5.01
C GLN A 108 14.40 -10.02 5.88
N LYS A 109 13.45 -10.80 5.36
CA LYS A 109 12.87 -11.97 6.01
C LYS A 109 13.22 -13.26 5.28
N LEU A 110 13.29 -14.33 6.05
CA LEU A 110 13.42 -15.69 5.54
C LEU A 110 12.14 -16.44 5.85
N ASN A 111 11.58 -17.09 4.83
CA ASN A 111 10.57 -18.12 4.99
C ASN A 111 11.24 -19.46 4.76
N VAL A 112 11.27 -20.30 5.80
CA VAL A 112 11.89 -21.62 5.77
C VAL A 112 10.79 -22.65 5.96
N THR A 113 10.63 -23.59 5.02
CA THR A 113 9.64 -24.66 5.21
C THR A 113 10.09 -25.55 6.38
N PRO A 114 9.22 -25.83 7.36
CA PRO A 114 9.61 -26.64 8.50
C PRO A 114 10.02 -28.06 8.09
N SER A 115 11.18 -28.53 8.54
CA SER A 115 11.57 -29.95 8.43
C SER A 115 11.18 -30.73 9.68
N GLY A 116 10.63 -31.92 9.50
CA GLY A 116 10.33 -32.86 10.59
C GLY A 116 11.44 -33.90 10.81
N PRO A 117 11.55 -34.48 12.01
CA PRO A 117 12.54 -35.53 12.28
C PRO A 117 12.20 -36.81 11.50
N ALA A 118 13.21 -37.40 10.85
CA ALA A 118 13.12 -38.73 10.27
C ALA A 118 13.69 -39.76 11.28
N PHE A 119 12.92 -40.80 11.59
CA PHE A 119 13.34 -41.86 12.53
C PHE A 119 13.34 -43.23 11.83
N GLY A 120 14.32 -44.08 12.15
CA GLY A 120 14.46 -45.43 11.58
C GLY A 120 15.91 -45.81 11.26
N GLY A 121 16.10 -46.90 10.52
CA GLY A 121 17.40 -47.29 9.98
C GLY A 121 17.92 -46.31 8.92
N PHE A 122 19.23 -46.35 8.63
CA PHE A 122 19.92 -45.35 7.80
C PHE A 122 19.23 -45.05 6.46
N TYR A 123 18.77 -46.07 5.72
CA TYR A 123 18.10 -45.87 4.42
C TYR A 123 16.74 -45.16 4.54
N GLY A 124 15.97 -45.45 5.60
CA GLY A 124 14.70 -44.76 5.86
C GLY A 124 14.91 -43.32 6.32
N TRP A 125 15.93 -43.09 7.15
CA TRP A 125 16.37 -41.74 7.52
C TRP A 125 16.83 -40.94 6.30
N TYR A 126 17.65 -41.54 5.42
CA TYR A 126 18.20 -40.87 4.24
C TYR A 126 17.10 -40.43 3.27
N GLY A 127 16.13 -41.30 2.96
CA GLY A 127 14.97 -40.93 2.14
C GLY A 127 14.12 -39.85 2.79
N GLY A 128 13.90 -39.94 4.11
CA GLY A 128 13.18 -38.94 4.89
C GLY A 128 13.88 -37.57 4.89
N ALA A 129 15.21 -37.54 5.04
CA ALA A 129 16.01 -36.32 5.07
C ALA A 129 15.97 -35.57 3.73
N TRP A 130 16.05 -36.28 2.60
CA TRP A 130 15.87 -35.66 1.28
C TRP A 130 14.45 -35.16 1.07
N ALA A 131 13.43 -35.89 1.54
CA ALA A 131 12.03 -35.48 1.42
C ALA A 131 11.65 -34.32 2.35
N SER A 132 12.38 -34.13 3.45
CA SER A 132 12.14 -33.07 4.44
C SER A 132 13.15 -31.92 4.39
N THR A 133 13.96 -31.85 3.33
CA THR A 133 14.93 -30.75 3.15
C THR A 133 14.17 -29.42 3.04
N PRO A 134 14.46 -28.43 3.90
CA PRO A 134 13.80 -27.14 3.85
C PRO A 134 14.07 -26.39 2.55
N ASP A 135 13.03 -25.77 2.01
CA ASP A 135 13.12 -24.68 1.06
C ASP A 135 13.29 -23.38 1.83
N VAL A 136 14.26 -22.57 1.42
CA VAL A 136 14.53 -21.25 2.00
C VAL A 136 14.19 -20.20 0.95
N THR A 137 13.19 -19.38 1.24
CA THR A 137 12.83 -18.22 0.42
C THR A 137 13.17 -16.95 1.18
N GLN A 138 13.98 -16.09 0.56
CA GLN A 138 14.31 -14.77 1.09
C GLN A 138 13.48 -13.69 0.39
N TYR A 139 12.96 -12.73 1.15
CA TYR A 139 12.25 -11.58 0.62
C TYR A 139 12.39 -10.36 1.52
N ASP A 140 12.25 -9.17 0.95
CA ASP A 140 12.19 -7.93 1.74
C ASP A 140 10.74 -7.66 2.13
N GLN A 141 10.50 -7.36 3.40
CA GLN A 141 9.24 -6.82 3.88
C GLN A 141 9.36 -5.29 3.97
N VAL A 142 8.43 -4.59 3.32
CA VAL A 142 8.34 -3.13 3.31
C VAL A 142 7.20 -2.70 4.22
N THR A 143 7.51 -1.80 5.17
CA THR A 143 6.54 -1.17 6.06
C THR A 143 6.37 0.29 5.68
N LEU A 144 5.14 0.69 5.35
CA LEU A 144 4.77 2.06 5.02
C LEU A 144 3.87 2.64 6.11
N GLU A 145 4.16 3.88 6.49
CA GLU A 145 3.30 4.68 7.36
C GLU A 145 2.55 5.68 6.48
N THR A 146 1.22 5.71 6.58
CA THR A 146 0.39 6.74 5.95
C THR A 146 -0.38 7.50 7.02
N THR A 147 -0.28 8.82 7.00
CA THR A 147 -0.98 9.70 7.93
C THR A 147 -1.81 10.72 7.17
N VAL A 148 -2.96 11.09 7.72
CA VAL A 148 -3.76 12.22 7.26
C VAL A 148 -3.71 13.33 8.29
N TRP A 149 -3.39 14.53 7.82
CA TRP A 149 -3.28 15.74 8.62
C TRP A 149 -4.41 16.70 8.29
N ASP A 150 -5.07 17.24 9.31
CA ASP A 150 -6.00 18.35 9.13
C ASP A 150 -5.22 19.64 8.89
N VAL A 151 -5.51 20.33 7.78
CA VAL A 151 -4.75 21.51 7.35
C VAL A 151 -4.90 22.69 8.33
N ASN A 152 -6.08 22.85 8.94
CA ASN A 152 -6.39 23.98 9.79
C ASN A 152 -5.70 23.87 11.15
N THR A 153 -5.72 22.67 11.73
CA THR A 153 -5.19 22.39 13.07
C THR A 153 -3.76 21.86 13.06
N GLN A 154 -3.27 21.42 11.90
CA GLN A 154 -1.96 20.77 11.72
C GLN A 154 -1.78 19.52 12.60
N LYS A 155 -2.88 18.85 12.96
CA LYS A 155 -2.87 17.63 13.76
C LYS A 155 -3.09 16.41 12.87
N VAL A 156 -2.46 15.30 13.25
CA VAL A 156 -2.78 13.99 12.67
C VAL A 156 -4.19 13.62 13.09
N ILE A 157 -5.06 13.38 12.11
CA ILE A 157 -6.45 12.94 12.33
C ILE A 157 -6.64 11.45 12.04
N TRP A 158 -5.70 10.86 11.31
CA TRP A 158 -5.73 9.46 10.95
C TRP A 158 -4.31 8.94 10.66
N SER A 159 -4.03 7.69 11.01
CA SER A 159 -2.76 7.02 10.75
C SER A 159 -2.98 5.54 10.51
N VAL A 160 -2.20 4.98 9.59
CA VAL A 160 -2.16 3.54 9.34
C VAL A 160 -0.73 3.10 9.06
N THR A 161 -0.40 1.91 9.54
CA THR A 161 0.82 1.19 9.17
C THR A 161 0.42 0.01 8.30
N THR A 162 1.06 -0.08 7.14
CA THR A 162 0.83 -1.15 6.18
C THR A 162 2.12 -1.91 5.88
N GLU A 163 2.01 -3.20 5.64
CA GLU A 163 3.12 -4.08 5.33
C GLU A 163 2.85 -4.82 4.01
N SER A 164 3.91 -5.01 3.23
CA SER A 164 3.87 -5.78 1.99
C SER A 164 5.22 -6.40 1.69
N VAL A 165 5.24 -7.38 0.79
CA VAL A 165 6.49 -7.87 0.21
C VAL A 165 7.02 -6.81 -0.77
N GLY A 166 8.29 -6.45 -0.61
CA GLY A 166 8.99 -5.52 -1.46
C GLY A 166 9.05 -6.01 -2.90
N THR A 167 8.89 -5.08 -3.85
CA THR A 167 8.94 -5.37 -5.28
C THR A 167 9.51 -4.17 -6.03
N ASN A 168 10.04 -4.44 -7.23
CA ASN A 168 10.55 -3.41 -8.12
C ASN A 168 9.45 -2.75 -8.97
N ASN A 169 8.21 -3.28 -8.96
CA ASN A 169 7.09 -2.71 -9.69
C ASN A 169 6.35 -1.64 -8.87
N ILE A 170 7.01 -0.49 -8.69
CA ILE A 170 6.48 0.64 -7.92
C ILE A 170 5.11 1.13 -8.40
N PRO A 171 4.82 1.23 -9.72
CA PRO A 171 3.48 1.60 -10.18
C PRO A 171 2.38 0.66 -9.69
N GLN A 172 2.58 -0.66 -9.81
CA GLN A 172 1.59 -1.63 -9.33
C GLN A 172 1.44 -1.59 -7.81
N THR A 173 2.55 -1.55 -7.08
CA THR A 173 2.55 -1.43 -5.62
C THR A 173 1.79 -0.20 -5.15
N THR A 174 1.98 0.93 -5.81
CA THR A 174 1.27 2.17 -5.49
C THR A 174 -0.23 2.02 -5.75
N GLN A 175 -0.62 1.38 -6.87
CA GLN A 175 -2.01 1.12 -7.16
C GLN A 175 -2.67 0.23 -6.11
N ASP A 176 -1.98 -0.83 -5.68
CA ASP A 176 -2.48 -1.77 -4.67
C ASP A 176 -2.59 -1.11 -3.29
N LEU A 177 -1.64 -0.23 -2.94
CA LEU A 177 -1.71 0.56 -1.71
C LEU A 177 -2.91 1.51 -1.75
N ALA A 178 -3.10 2.26 -2.84
CA ALA A 178 -4.25 3.16 -2.97
C ALA A 178 -5.59 2.41 -2.90
N LYS A 179 -5.71 1.26 -3.56
CA LYS A 179 -6.88 0.37 -3.46
C LYS A 179 -7.11 -0.15 -2.04
N THR A 180 -6.06 -0.26 -1.23
CA THR A 180 -6.15 -0.67 0.17
C THR A 180 -6.58 0.50 1.07
N LEU A 181 -6.00 1.69 0.86
CA LEU A 181 -6.14 2.84 1.75
C LEU A 181 -7.39 3.69 1.48
N ILE A 182 -7.74 3.93 0.21
CA ILE A 182 -8.87 4.82 -0.13
C ILE A 182 -10.21 4.29 0.44
N PRO A 183 -10.54 2.99 0.33
CA PRO A 183 -11.75 2.46 0.97
C PRO A 183 -11.74 2.60 2.50
N LYS A 184 -10.57 2.50 3.14
CA LYS A 184 -10.43 2.69 4.59
C LYS A 184 -10.64 4.13 5.01
N LEU A 185 -10.06 5.08 4.28
CA LEU A 185 -10.26 6.51 4.51
C LEU A 185 -11.75 6.90 4.41
N LYS A 186 -12.48 6.30 3.45
CA LYS A 186 -13.93 6.47 3.32
C LYS A 186 -14.70 5.83 4.47
N ALA A 187 -14.40 4.57 4.79
CA ALA A 187 -15.06 3.85 5.89
C ALA A 187 -14.88 4.55 7.24
N ASP A 188 -13.71 5.14 7.46
CA ASP A 188 -13.41 5.90 8.67
C ASP A 188 -13.93 7.35 8.63
N GLY A 189 -14.56 7.77 7.53
CA GLY A 189 -15.11 9.10 7.35
C GLY A 189 -14.07 10.21 7.27
N ILE A 190 -12.82 9.89 6.94
CA ILE A 190 -11.74 10.88 6.74
C ILE A 190 -11.93 11.62 5.43
N ILE A 191 -12.39 10.91 4.41
CA ILE A 191 -12.72 11.46 3.09
C ILE A 191 -14.12 11.01 2.67
N ARG A 192 -14.76 11.80 1.80
CA ARG A 192 -16.13 11.55 1.32
C ARG A 192 -16.27 10.28 0.48
#